data_AF-A0A2R8BVC3-F1
#
_entry.id   AF-A0A2R8BVC3-F1
#
_cell.length_a   1.000
_cell.length_b   1.000
_cell.length_c   1.000
_cell.angle_alpha   90.00
_cell.angle_beta   90.00
_cell.angle_gamma   90.00
#
_symmetry.space_group_name_H-M   'P 1'
#
loop_
_entity.id
_entity.type
_entity.pdbx_description
1 polymer ?
#
loop_
_entity_poly.entity_id
_entity_poly.type
_entity_poly.pdbx_seq_one_letter_code
_entity_poly.pdbx_strand_id
1 'polypeptide(L)'
;MAIIEEIRAIAPEFEGYGHRRGDADLRHRDMVVNSRKAQRPMKENDLDPRGRWRFVHTSDIDHRNPICPFIARGVEVHGLDRLWVADLTSINIAEGFSCAPLDHCS
;
A
#
# COMPACT_ATOMS: atom_id res chain seq x y z
N MET A 1 9.82 2.30 -34.53
CA MET A 1 10.47 1.41 -33.54
C MET A 1 11.41 2.16 -32.59
N ALA A 2 11.27 3.47 -32.35
CA ALA A 2 12.27 4.24 -31.58
C ALA A 2 11.90 4.46 -30.09
N ILE A 3 10.61 4.66 -29.79
CA ILE A 3 10.16 5.05 -28.44
C ILE A 3 10.42 3.96 -27.40
N ILE A 4 10.28 2.68 -27.78
CA ILE A 4 10.47 1.57 -26.85
C ILE A 4 11.94 1.36 -26.44
N GLU A 5 12.88 1.62 -27.36
CA GLU A 5 14.32 1.52 -27.08
C GLU A 5 14.73 2.58 -26.07
N GLU A 6 14.19 3.79 -26.21
CA GLU A 6 14.44 4.91 -25.30
C GLU A 6 13.79 4.68 -23.93
N ILE A 7 12.55 4.19 -23.92
CA ILE A 7 11.90 3.77 -22.67
C ILE A 7 12.71 2.67 -21.99
N ARG A 8 13.28 1.72 -22.74
CA ARG A 8 14.12 0.65 -22.19
C ARG A 8 15.47 1.19 -21.67
N ALA A 9 16.03 2.22 -22.29
CA ALA A 9 17.24 2.87 -21.84
C ALA A 9 17.06 3.62 -20.51
N ILE A 10 15.87 4.20 -20.27
CA ILE A 10 15.55 4.93 -19.04
C ILE A 10 14.90 4.08 -17.95
N ALA A 11 14.23 2.98 -18.29
CA ALA A 11 13.52 2.12 -17.33
C ALA A 11 14.35 1.69 -16.09
N PRO A 12 15.66 1.38 -16.19
CA PRO A 12 16.48 1.05 -15.02
C PRO A 12 16.64 2.21 -14.02
N GLU A 13 16.62 3.45 -14.51
CA GLU A 13 16.69 4.66 -13.67
C GLU A 13 15.37 4.92 -12.91
N PHE A 14 14.29 4.22 -13.30
CA PHE A 14 12.95 4.38 -12.76
C PHE A 14 12.48 3.30 -11.78
N GLU A 15 13.37 2.47 -11.22
CA GLU A 15 12.97 1.50 -10.20
C GLU A 15 12.24 2.19 -9.02
N GLY A 16 10.92 1.96 -8.92
CA GLY A 16 10.04 2.56 -7.91
C GLY A 16 9.55 3.99 -8.19
N TYR A 17 9.79 4.54 -9.39
CA TYR A 17 9.42 5.89 -9.80
C TYR A 17 8.28 5.85 -10.81
N GLY A 18 7.09 6.35 -10.45
CA GLY A 18 5.91 6.31 -11.34
C GLY A 18 6.06 7.08 -12.66
N HIS A 19 5.13 6.84 -13.59
CA HIS A 19 5.13 7.35 -14.98
C HIS A 19 5.40 8.85 -15.17
N ARG A 20 5.10 9.70 -14.17
CA ARG A 20 5.33 11.16 -14.24
C ARG A 20 6.80 11.52 -14.44
N ARG A 21 7.72 10.74 -13.86
CA ARG A 21 9.16 10.98 -13.98
C ARG A 21 9.70 10.40 -15.29
N GLY A 22 9.18 9.25 -15.73
CA GLY A 22 9.42 8.74 -17.09
C GLY A 22 9.05 9.75 -18.17
N ASP A 23 7.89 10.38 -18.05
CA ASP A 23 7.44 11.44 -18.96
C ASP A 23 8.31 12.72 -18.88
N ALA A 24 9.02 12.97 -17.77
CA ALA A 24 9.91 14.12 -17.64
C ALA A 24 11.26 13.86 -18.33
N ASP A 25 11.83 12.67 -18.15
CA ASP A 25 13.08 12.27 -18.82
C ASP A 25 12.92 12.15 -20.33
N LEU A 26 11.78 11.61 -20.79
CA LEU A 26 11.47 11.60 -22.22
C LEU A 26 11.46 13.02 -22.79
N ARG A 27 10.89 13.99 -22.06
CA ARG A 27 10.95 15.41 -22.45
C ARG A 27 12.35 15.99 -22.40
N HIS A 28 13.17 15.61 -21.41
CA HIS A 28 14.57 16.04 -21.32
C HIS A 28 15.43 15.51 -22.48
N ARG A 29 15.02 14.39 -23.08
CA ARG A 29 15.63 13.80 -24.29
C ARG A 29 14.98 14.30 -25.60
N ASP A 30 14.28 15.43 -25.55
CA ASP A 30 13.52 16.02 -26.66
C ASP A 30 12.42 15.11 -27.26
N MET A 31 11.99 14.08 -26.52
CA MET A 31 10.93 13.15 -26.92
C MET A 31 9.61 13.52 -26.26
N VAL A 32 8.87 14.42 -26.91
CA VAL A 32 7.51 14.80 -26.49
C VAL A 32 6.51 13.73 -26.96
N VAL A 33 6.38 12.66 -26.18
CA VAL A 33 5.41 11.58 -26.44
C VAL A 33 4.17 11.80 -25.57
N ASN A 34 2.98 11.59 -26.14
CA ASN A 34 1.75 11.56 -25.35
C ASN A 34 1.82 10.41 -24.33
N SER A 35 1.47 10.65 -23.07
CA SER A 35 1.56 9.64 -22.01
C SER A 35 0.82 8.33 -22.35
N ARG A 36 -0.30 8.36 -23.09
CA ARG A 36 -0.98 7.13 -23.55
C ARG A 36 -0.14 6.33 -24.56
N LYS A 37 0.60 7.03 -25.43
CA LYS A 37 1.49 6.41 -26.42
C LYS A 37 2.77 5.84 -25.80
N ALA A 38 3.22 6.37 -24.66
CA ALA A 38 4.34 5.83 -23.89
C ALA A 38 3.91 4.68 -22.97
N GLN A 39 2.74 4.78 -22.33
CA GLN A 39 2.24 3.75 -21.42
C GLN A 39 1.88 2.44 -22.12
N ARG A 40 1.33 2.49 -23.35
CA ARG A 40 0.98 1.27 -24.08
C ARG A 40 2.19 0.34 -24.31
N PRO A 41 3.32 0.79 -24.89
CA PRO A 41 4.49 -0.05 -25.05
C PRO A 41 5.16 -0.42 -23.72
N MET A 42 5.10 0.43 -22.68
CA MET A 42 5.59 0.08 -21.34
C MET A 42 4.85 -1.14 -20.78
N LYS A 43 3.52 -1.11 -20.84
CA LYS A 43 2.67 -2.20 -20.36
C LYS A 43 2.82 -3.47 -21.18
N GLU A 44 2.92 -3.34 -22.51
CA GLU A 44 3.10 -4.48 -23.44
C GLU A 44 4.46 -5.18 -23.26
N ASN A 45 5.45 -4.54 -22.63
CA ASN A 45 6.81 -5.05 -22.49
C ASN A 45 7.28 -5.17 -21.03
N ASP A 46 6.34 -5.13 -20.08
CA ASP A 46 6.62 -5.24 -18.64
C ASP A 46 7.65 -4.22 -18.12
N LEU A 47 7.68 -3.02 -18.73
CA LEU A 47 8.57 -1.91 -18.34
C LEU A 47 7.92 -0.97 -17.32
N ASP A 48 6.74 -1.33 -16.78
CA ASP A 48 6.11 -0.55 -15.74
C ASP A 48 6.98 -0.55 -14.47
N PRO A 49 7.16 0.61 -13.81
CA PRO A 49 7.95 0.70 -12.59
C PRO A 49 7.37 -0.25 -11.55
N ARG A 50 8.16 -1.24 -11.13
CA ARG A 50 7.77 -2.12 -10.04
C ARG A 50 7.63 -1.27 -8.78
N GLY A 51 6.40 -1.16 -8.28
CA GLY A 51 6.15 -0.46 -7.03
C GLY A 51 6.97 -1.10 -5.92
N ARG A 52 7.76 -0.32 -5.17
CA ARG A 52 8.30 -0.79 -3.90
C ARG A 52 7.12 -1.09 -2.99
N TRP A 53 6.84 -2.37 -2.75
CA TRP A 53 5.98 -2.78 -1.66
C TRP A 53 6.61 -2.30 -0.36
N ARG A 54 6.08 -1.20 0.19
CA ARG A 54 6.41 -0.80 1.54
C ARG A 54 5.49 -1.60 2.45
N PHE A 55 5.98 -2.72 2.99
CA PHE A 55 5.45 -3.23 4.24
C PHE A 55 5.81 -2.21 5.31
N VAL A 56 4.95 -1.21 5.50
CA VAL A 56 5.01 -0.37 6.69
C VAL A 56 4.31 -1.16 7.78
N HIS A 57 5.07 -1.64 8.76
CA HIS A 57 4.47 -2.12 10.00
C HIS A 57 3.73 -0.93 10.64
N THR A 58 2.41 -0.93 10.52
CA THR A 58 1.52 0.09 11.10
C THR A 58 1.42 -0.04 12.62
N SER A 59 1.79 -1.20 13.15
CA SER A 59 2.00 -1.44 14.57
C SER A 59 3.49 -1.48 14.83
N ASP A 60 3.97 -0.63 15.73
CA ASP A 60 5.26 -0.83 16.38
C ASP A 60 5.22 -2.21 17.06
N ILE A 61 5.76 -3.23 16.39
CA ILE A 61 5.79 -4.60 16.91
C ILE A 61 6.63 -4.70 18.19
N ASP A 62 7.46 -3.69 18.46
CA ASP A 62 8.23 -3.54 19.69
C ASP A 62 7.62 -2.47 20.62
N HIS A 63 6.32 -2.22 20.52
CA HIS A 63 5.65 -1.49 21.59
C HIS A 63 5.63 -2.35 22.85
N ARG A 64 6.09 -1.79 23.97
CA ARG A 64 6.04 -2.48 25.27
C ARG A 64 4.62 -2.54 25.87
N ASN A 65 3.62 -2.05 25.14
CA ASN A 65 2.23 -2.05 25.55
C ASN A 65 1.60 -3.44 25.38
N PRO A 66 0.63 -3.82 26.23
CA PRO A 66 -0.07 -5.09 26.07
C PRO A 66 -0.79 -5.16 24.72
N ILE A 67 -0.58 -6.27 24.00
CA ILE A 67 -1.38 -6.60 22.81
C ILE A 67 -2.77 -6.98 23.31
N CYS A 68 -3.82 -6.38 22.75
CA CYS A 68 -5.19 -6.81 23.04
C CYS A 68 -5.37 -8.27 22.61
N PRO A 69 -5.60 -9.21 23.55
CA PRO A 69 -5.76 -10.60 23.19
C PRO A 69 -7.03 -10.78 22.36
N PHE A 70 -6.97 -11.61 21.33
CA PHE A 70 -8.18 -12.07 20.65
C PHE A 70 -8.88 -13.11 21.55
N ILE A 71 -9.82 -12.64 22.38
CA ILE A 71 -10.47 -13.43 23.44
C ILE A 71 -11.42 -14.51 22.86
N ALA A 72 -11.87 -14.37 21.61
CA ALA A 72 -12.75 -15.33 20.96
C ALA A 72 -12.04 -16.60 20.43
N ARG A 73 -10.72 -16.71 20.62
CA ARG A 73 -9.96 -17.89 20.19
C ARG A 73 -10.35 -19.12 21.02
N GLY A 74 -11.02 -20.10 20.40
CA GLY A 74 -11.43 -21.34 21.06
C GLY A 74 -12.83 -21.31 21.71
N VAL A 75 -13.61 -20.26 21.46
CA VAL A 75 -15.01 -20.19 21.89
C VAL A 75 -15.89 -20.91 20.87
N GLU A 76 -16.56 -21.99 21.29
CA GLU A 76 -17.65 -22.59 20.51
C GLU A 76 -18.93 -21.77 20.68
N VAL A 77 -19.47 -21.27 19.57
CA VAL A 77 -20.65 -20.40 19.54
C VAL A 77 -21.91 -21.25 19.33
N HIS A 78 -22.70 -21.44 20.39
CA HIS A 78 -23.88 -22.31 20.39
C HIS A 78 -25.23 -21.57 20.21
N GLY A 79 -25.23 -20.37 19.61
CA GLY A 79 -26.46 -19.59 19.37
C GLY A 79 -26.23 -18.23 18.70
N LEU A 80 -27.31 -17.60 18.22
CA LEU A 80 -27.29 -16.25 17.63
C LEU A 80 -26.92 -15.20 18.70
N ASP A 81 -26.28 -14.10 18.27
CA ASP A 81 -25.91 -12.94 19.10
C ASP A 81 -24.90 -13.19 20.23
N ARG A 82 -24.12 -14.27 20.14
CA ARG A 82 -23.16 -14.70 21.18
C ARG A 82 -21.71 -14.28 20.94
N LEU A 83 -21.38 -13.85 19.72
CA LEU A 83 -20.06 -13.33 19.35
C LEU A 83 -20.24 -12.19 18.36
N TRP A 84 -19.73 -11.02 18.72
CA TRP A 84 -19.69 -9.84 17.86
C TRP A 84 -18.22 -9.55 17.55
N VAL A 85 -17.88 -9.52 16.26
CA VAL A 85 -16.53 -9.18 15.79
C VAL A 85 -16.62 -7.79 15.16
N ALA A 86 -15.79 -6.86 15.65
CA ALA A 86 -15.71 -5.50 15.16
C ALA A 86 -14.25 -5.07 15.05
N ASP A 87 -14.00 -4.06 14.24
CA ASP A 87 -12.68 -3.42 14.17
C ASP A 87 -12.42 -2.65 15.47
N LEU A 88 -11.34 -3.01 16.18
CA LEU A 88 -10.91 -2.36 17.42
C LEU A 88 -9.84 -1.32 17.12
N THR A 89 -10.10 -0.05 17.45
CA THR A 89 -9.09 1.01 17.36
C THR A 89 -8.38 1.18 18.69
N SER A 90 -7.06 1.20 18.62
CA SER A 90 -6.17 1.44 19.75
C SER A 90 -6.01 2.95 19.98
N ILE A 91 -6.47 3.46 21.12
CA ILE A 91 -6.30 4.87 21.50
C ILE A 91 -5.25 4.95 22.63
N ASN A 92 -4.17 5.70 22.41
CA ASN A 92 -3.16 5.95 23.43
C ASN A 92 -3.62 7.08 24.37
N ILE A 93 -3.62 6.82 25.68
CA ILE A 93 -3.91 7.82 26.72
C ILE A 93 -2.65 8.08 27.55
N ALA A 94 -2.55 9.25 28.18
CA ALA A 94 -1.33 9.69 28.87
C ALA A 94 -0.86 8.75 30.00
N GLU A 95 -1.77 7.96 30.58
CA GLU A 95 -1.51 7.05 31.70
C GLU A 95 -1.46 5.57 31.29
N GLY A 96 -1.55 5.24 29.98
CA GLY A 96 -1.51 3.85 29.51
C GLY A 96 -2.28 3.59 28.21
N PHE A 97 -2.70 2.35 28.01
CA PHE A 97 -3.41 1.92 26.82
C PHE A 97 -4.74 1.25 27.17
N SER A 98 -5.81 1.59 26.45
CA SER A 98 -7.12 0.96 26.58
C SER A 98 -7.69 0.61 25.21
N CYS A 99 -8.21 -0.61 25.05
CA CYS A 99 -9.01 -0.99 23.90
C CYS A 99 -10.48 -0.74 24.19
N ALA A 100 -11.12 0.14 23.42
CA ALA A 100 -12.56 0.28 23.42
C ALA A 100 -13.10 -0.27 22.09
N PRO A 101 -14.15 -1.11 22.09
CA PRO A 101 -14.96 -1.32 20.89
C PRO A 101 -15.55 0.03 20.49
N LEU A 102 -15.24 0.48 19.27
CA LEU A 102 -15.90 1.64 18.68
C LEU A 102 -17.22 1.15 18.10
N ASP A 103 -18.25 1.17 18.92
CA ASP A 103 -19.62 0.98 18.45
C ASP A 103 -20.01 2.23 17.64
N HIS A 104 -20.03 2.13 16.30
CA HIS A 104 -20.75 3.10 15.48
C HIS A 104 -22.24 2.74 15.53
N CYS A 105 -23.01 3.49 16.31
CA CYS A 105 -24.45 3.56 16.12
C CYS A 105 -24.75 4.37 14.85
N SER A 106 -25.29 3.71 13.82
CA SER A 106 -26.37 4.20 12.93
C SER A 106 -26.90 3.06 12.08
#